data_AF-A0A6P1D1Y5-F1
#
_entry.id   AF-A0A6P1D1Y5-F1
#
_cell.length_a   1.000
_cell.length_b   1.000
_cell.length_c   1.000
_cell.angle_alpha   90.00
_cell.angle_beta   90.00
_cell.angle_gamma   90.00
#
_symmetry.space_group_name_H-M   'P 1'
#
loop_
_entity.id
_entity.type
_entity.pdbx_description
1 polymer ?
#
loop_
_entity_poly.entity_id
_entity_poly.type
_entity_poly.pdbx_seq_one_letter_code
_entity_poly.pdbx_strand_id
1 'polypeptide(L)'
;PGEPALRDPIGDAPPQITYTVDTPHHGCIDITIDNVPPEWGWVREDGIDLISPALQALADELADLMNGYNHDGSDIDKRFFGRVRIPDLTLVW
;
A
#
# COMPACT_ATOMS: atom_id res chain seq x y z
N PRO A 1 -11.60 -27.89 -13.11
CA PRO A 1 -11.06 -27.15 -11.94
C PRO A 1 -10.00 -26.16 -12.44
N GLY A 2 -10.31 -24.86 -12.37
CA GLY A 2 -9.40 -23.80 -12.83
C GLY A 2 -8.37 -23.47 -11.76
N GLU A 3 -7.15 -23.16 -12.19
CA GLU A 3 -6.08 -22.63 -11.36
C GLU A 3 -6.60 -21.40 -10.58
N PRO A 4 -6.32 -21.27 -9.26
CA PRO A 4 -6.65 -20.03 -8.56
C PRO A 4 -5.92 -18.88 -9.24
N ALA A 5 -6.68 -17.85 -9.64
CA ALA A 5 -6.08 -16.64 -10.20
C ALA A 5 -5.07 -16.08 -9.19
N LEU A 6 -3.84 -15.83 -9.64
CA LEU A 6 -2.84 -15.14 -8.83
C LEU A 6 -3.37 -13.73 -8.56
N ARG A 7 -3.60 -13.40 -7.29
CA ARG A 7 -4.00 -12.06 -6.88
C ARG A 7 -2.82 -11.12 -7.17
N ASP A 8 -3.02 -10.11 -8.03
CA ASP A 8 -1.99 -9.12 -8.39
C ASP A 8 -2.52 -7.69 -8.17
N PRO A 9 -2.61 -7.21 -6.91
CA PRO A 9 -3.21 -5.92 -6.60
C PRO A 9 -2.49 -4.74 -7.26
N ILE A 10 -1.18 -4.86 -7.51
CA ILE A 10 -0.37 -3.84 -8.19
C ILE A 10 -0.68 -3.83 -9.69
N GLY A 11 -0.78 -5.00 -10.33
CA GLY A 11 -1.13 -5.14 -11.74
C GLY A 11 -2.59 -4.80 -12.06
N ASP A 12 -3.50 -5.07 -11.12
CA ASP A 12 -4.94 -4.78 -11.23
C ASP A 12 -5.29 -3.32 -10.87
N ALA A 13 -4.32 -2.54 -10.38
CA ALA A 13 -4.53 -1.15 -10.00
C ALA A 13 -4.89 -0.28 -11.23
N PRO A 14 -5.79 0.72 -11.07
CA PRO A 14 -6.11 1.67 -12.13
C PRO A 14 -4.85 2.34 -12.70
N PRO A 15 -4.72 2.49 -14.02
CA PRO A 15 -3.49 2.93 -14.68
C PRO A 15 -3.08 4.39 -14.36
N GLN A 16 -3.98 5.16 -13.77
CA GLN A 16 -3.74 6.53 -13.33
C GLN A 16 -3.09 6.62 -11.95
N ILE A 17 -3.11 5.54 -11.16
CA ILE A 17 -2.43 5.49 -9.86
C ILE A 17 -0.93 5.64 -10.08
N THR A 18 -0.33 6.51 -9.26
CA THR A 18 1.12 6.71 -9.23
C THR A 18 1.64 6.46 -7.82
N TYR A 19 2.87 6.00 -7.71
CA TYR A 19 3.52 5.75 -6.42
C TYR A 19 4.69 6.71 -6.24
N THR A 20 4.72 7.39 -5.11
CA THR A 20 5.88 8.16 -4.65
C THR A 20 6.52 7.39 -3.50
N VAL A 21 7.80 7.03 -3.65
CA VAL A 21 8.58 6.40 -2.58
C VAL A 21 9.57 7.42 -2.05
N ASP A 22 9.49 7.73 -0.74
CA ASP A 22 10.34 8.70 -0.08
C ASP A 22 10.96 8.16 1.20
N THR A 23 12.07 8.75 1.65
CA THR A 23 12.75 8.46 2.91
C THR A 23 12.81 9.72 3.75
N PRO A 24 11.69 10.15 4.36
CA PRO A 24 11.59 11.48 4.95
C PRO A 24 12.55 11.67 6.13
N HIS A 25 12.87 10.58 6.84
CA HIS A 25 13.77 10.56 7.97
C HIS A 25 14.66 9.31 7.92
N HIS A 26 15.73 9.31 8.71
CA HIS A 26 16.63 8.16 8.82
C HIS A 26 15.87 6.93 9.34
N GLY A 27 15.91 5.84 8.57
CA GLY A 27 15.23 4.60 8.94
C GLY A 27 13.72 4.60 8.67
N CYS A 28 13.21 5.46 7.77
CA CYS A 28 11.82 5.43 7.33
C CYS A 28 11.71 5.29 5.82
N ILE A 29 10.68 4.56 5.37
CA ILE A 29 10.24 4.50 3.97
C ILE A 29 8.74 4.80 3.94
N ASP A 30 8.36 5.83 3.19
CA ASP A 30 6.97 6.19 2.94
C ASP A 30 6.63 5.87 1.48
N ILE A 31 5.61 5.05 1.26
CA ILE A 31 5.01 4.85 -0.07
C ILE A 31 3.68 5.61 -0.10
N THR A 32 3.60 6.64 -0.93
CA THR A 32 2.36 7.39 -1.18
C THR A 32 1.72 6.90 -2.47
N ILE A 33 0.46 6.48 -2.37
CA ILE A 33 -0.42 6.14 -3.48
C ILE A 33 -1.19 7.41 -3.86
N ASP A 34 -0.90 7.93 -5.04
CA ASP A 34 -1.48 9.16 -5.59
C ASP A 34 -2.46 8.84 -6.72
N ASN A 35 -3.29 9.83 -7.07
CA ASN A 35 -4.25 9.75 -8.18
C ASN A 35 -5.23 8.57 -8.09
N VAL A 36 -5.63 8.20 -6.86
CA VAL A 36 -6.63 7.16 -6.62
C VAL A 36 -8.00 7.62 -7.13
N PRO A 37 -8.63 6.88 -8.09
CA PRO A 37 -9.96 7.23 -8.57
C PRO A 37 -11.00 7.06 -7.45
N PRO A 38 -11.87 8.07 -7.18
CA PRO A 38 -12.84 8.03 -6.09
C PRO A 38 -13.75 6.80 -6.10
N GLU A 39 -14.23 6.40 -7.28
CA GLU A 39 -15.12 5.26 -7.47
C GLU A 39 -14.45 3.89 -7.24
N TRP A 40 -13.12 3.85 -7.23
CA TRP A 40 -12.36 2.62 -7.01
C TRP A 40 -11.76 2.57 -5.60
N GLY A 41 -11.26 3.70 -5.10
CA GLY A 41 -10.56 3.79 -3.82
C GLY A 41 -11.47 3.82 -2.60
N TRP A 42 -12.75 4.15 -2.77
CA TRP A 42 -13.69 4.31 -1.67
C TRP A 42 -15.01 3.59 -1.92
N VAL A 43 -15.62 3.13 -0.84
CA VAL A 43 -16.99 2.63 -0.80
C VAL A 43 -17.80 3.51 0.13
N ARG A 44 -19.04 3.83 -0.25
CA ARG A 44 -19.93 4.64 0.59
C ARG A 44 -20.83 3.73 1.42
N GLU A 45 -20.64 3.77 2.74
CA GLU A 45 -21.47 3.06 3.72
C GLU A 45 -22.04 4.07 4.72
N ASP A 46 -23.36 4.05 4.92
CA ASP A 46 -24.08 4.96 5.82
C ASP A 46 -23.74 6.46 5.64
N GLY A 47 -23.44 6.86 4.40
CA GLY A 47 -23.08 8.24 4.05
C GLY A 47 -21.64 8.63 4.35
N ILE A 48 -20.80 7.69 4.79
CA ILE A 48 -19.38 7.86 5.07
C ILE A 48 -18.57 7.15 3.99
N ASP A 49 -17.48 7.78 3.56
CA ASP A 49 -16.54 7.14 2.63
C ASP A 49 -15.54 6.30 3.41
N LEU A 50 -15.53 5.00 3.12
CA LEU A 50 -14.59 4.04 3.67
C LEU A 50 -13.60 3.62 2.60
N ILE A 51 -12.40 3.21 3.00
CA ILE A 51 -11.40 2.66 2.09
C ILE A 51 -11.95 1.39 1.46
N SER A 52 -11.88 1.30 0.13
CA SER A 52 -12.36 0.13 -0.58
C SER A 52 -11.46 -1.08 -0.30
N PRO A 53 -12.01 -2.31 -0.35
CA PRO A 53 -11.20 -3.52 -0.25
C PRO A 53 -10.07 -3.59 -1.30
N ALA A 54 -10.27 -2.99 -2.47
CA ALA A 54 -9.28 -2.95 -3.54
C ALA A 54 -8.10 -2.03 -3.20
N LEU A 55 -8.37 -0.84 -2.66
CA LEU A 55 -7.31 0.08 -2.21
C LEU A 55 -6.57 -0.49 -1.00
N GLN A 56 -7.27 -1.11 -0.04
CA GLN A 56 -6.60 -1.79 1.07
C GLN A 56 -5.71 -2.94 0.58
N ALA A 57 -6.20 -3.75 -0.36
CA ALA A 57 -5.43 -4.84 -0.96
C ALA A 57 -4.14 -4.36 -1.63
N LEU A 58 -4.20 -3.25 -2.37
CA LEU A 58 -3.03 -2.63 -2.97
C LEU A 58 -2.05 -2.13 -1.91
N ALA A 59 -2.55 -1.50 -0.85
CA ALA A 59 -1.71 -1.01 0.24
C ALA A 59 -1.01 -2.15 1.00
N ASP A 60 -1.71 -3.25 1.24
CA ASP A 60 -1.15 -4.45 1.88
C ASP A 60 -0.03 -5.06 1.01
N GLU A 61 -0.25 -5.21 -0.30
CA GLU A 61 0.77 -5.75 -1.22
C GLU A 61 2.03 -4.88 -1.28
N LEU A 62 1.86 -3.54 -1.32
CA LEU A 62 3.00 -2.61 -1.26
C LEU A 62 3.75 -2.71 0.07
N ALA A 63 3.03 -2.89 1.17
CA ALA A 63 3.62 -3.07 2.49
C ALA A 63 4.40 -4.39 2.59
N ASP A 64 3.84 -5.48 2.05
CA ASP A 64 4.49 -6.78 1.98
C ASP A 64 5.76 -6.73 1.12
N LEU A 65 5.68 -6.11 -0.07
CA LEU A 65 6.84 -5.90 -0.92
C LEU A 65 7.94 -5.12 -0.20
N MET A 66 7.58 -4.00 0.43
CA MET A 66 8.51 -3.17 1.20
C MET A 66 9.12 -3.96 2.37
N ASN A 67 8.32 -4.67 3.15
CA ASN A 67 8.78 -5.46 4.29
C ASN A 67 9.64 -6.66 3.86
N GLY A 68 9.46 -7.20 2.65
CA GLY A 68 10.33 -8.22 2.08
C GLY A 68 11.79 -7.79 1.92
N TYR A 69 12.05 -6.47 1.83
CA TYR A 69 13.40 -5.90 1.84
C TYR A 69 13.86 -5.44 3.24
N ASN A 70 13.02 -5.59 4.26
CA ASN A 70 13.32 -5.18 5.64
C ASN A 70 14.08 -6.29 6.40
N HIS A 71 15.05 -6.90 5.71
CA HIS A 71 15.78 -8.09 6.15
C HIS A 71 17.26 -8.01 5.76
N ASP A 72 18.07 -7.19 6.44
CA ASP A 72 19.38 -7.63 6.95
C ASP A 72 19.96 -6.57 7.91
N GLY A 73 20.61 -7.09 8.94
CA GLY A 73 21.13 -6.36 10.07
C GLY A 73 21.27 -7.37 11.19
N SER A 74 22.23 -8.28 11.05
CA SER A 74 22.47 -9.39 11.97
C SER A 74 22.20 -9.00 13.43
N ASP A 75 21.21 -9.67 14.02
CA ASP A 75 20.83 -9.74 15.43
C ASP A 75 19.99 -8.63 16.11
N ILE A 76 19.47 -7.58 15.44
CA ILE A 76 18.55 -6.63 16.12
C ILE A 76 17.57 -5.89 15.16
N ASP A 77 16.39 -6.48 14.93
CA ASP A 77 15.12 -5.83 14.51
C ASP A 77 15.02 -5.23 13.07
N LYS A 78 13.84 -4.65 12.75
CA LYS A 78 13.51 -3.94 11.49
C LYS A 78 14.55 -2.87 11.14
N ARG A 79 15.06 -2.86 9.91
CA ARG A 79 16.01 -1.88 9.36
C ARG A 79 15.39 -0.50 9.16
N PHE A 80 14.09 -0.46 8.88
CA PHE A 80 13.32 0.76 8.73
C PHE A 80 11.87 0.56 9.17
N PHE A 81 11.20 1.67 9.51
CA PHE A 81 9.76 1.77 9.67
C PHE A 81 9.15 2.14 8.32
N GLY A 82 8.28 1.28 7.82
CA GLY A 82 7.59 1.50 6.55
C GLY A 82 6.17 1.97 6.79
N ARG A 83 5.61 2.76 5.88
CA ARG A 83 4.15 2.93 5.79
C ARG A 83 3.68 3.10 4.36
N VAL A 84 2.46 2.67 4.12
CA VAL A 84 1.75 2.91 2.87
C VAL A 84 0.57 3.84 3.14
N ARG A 85 0.45 4.89 2.35
CA ARG A 85 -0.51 5.97 2.58
C ARG A 85 -1.11 6.49 1.29
N ILE A 86 -2.25 7.14 1.39
CA ILE A 86 -2.70 8.18 0.45
C ILE A 86 -2.28 9.55 1.01
N PRO A 87 -2.43 10.67 0.27
CA PRO A 87 -1.92 11.98 0.69
C PRO A 87 -2.30 12.37 2.12
N ASP A 88 -3.52 12.05 2.56
CA ASP A 88 -4.03 12.50 3.87
C ASP A 88 -4.25 11.38 4.90
N LEU A 89 -3.96 10.12 4.55
CA LEU A 89 -4.28 8.97 5.40
C LEU A 89 -3.26 7.83 5.25
N THR A 90 -2.76 7.33 6.37
CA THR A 90 -1.97 6.08 6.39
C THR A 90 -2.90 4.88 6.37
N LEU A 91 -2.66 3.96 5.43
CA LEU A 91 -3.45 2.74 5.24
C LEU A 91 -2.81 1.55 5.96
N VAL A 92 -1.47 1.46 5.95
CA VAL A 92 -0.69 0.38 6.56
C VAL A 92 0.59 0.94 7.21
N TRP A 93 0.98 0.36 8.35
CA TRP A 93 2.22 0.61 9.12
C TRP A 93 3.08 -0.65 9.23
#